data_AF-A0A9Q0D6N6-F1
#
_entry.id   AF-A0A9Q0D6N6-F1
#
_cell.length_a   1.000
_cell.length_b   1.000
_cell.length_c   1.000
_cell.angle_alpha   90.00
_cell.angle_beta   90.00
_cell.angle_gamma   90.00
#
_symmetry.space_group_name_H-M   'P 1'
#
loop_
_entity.id
_entity.type
_entity.pdbx_description
1 polymer ?
#
loop_
_entity_poly.entity_id
_entity_poly.type
_entity_poly.pdbx_seq_one_letter_code
_entity_poly.pdbx_strand_id
1 'polypeptide(L)'
;MATSAWLHVPTNVRLTECVESVLKDQRHHGLPQLLPELLPDLLANYREHGVLPTQGSSGVAGLVGCTNAKLSASKTKFEGLCLLSVLVRDSSTEVFQQHGLSWLRALQQIIQSQAPGRTVQLAVVVLADLLRSSSMLPELAREVGLTWVLGLLTSLLGLKAECELAAMEGLTACMSCYPRACGSLRDKLGAYFLAKMTSSNPTTQQMACECYGRLPCLGGVPERVGTSRSEAWANQLHCLLASANSTLAQIYQGAEAEGTVKYDGPGLELSFPGLDESDPLLLLELQRRYRATCLALKHTLSVDPSSVVCVPVRQLLNLVCRALSLSPRSVSTTGDGSFRLLVLPAVHSDTLTLLGALITVVRGGMVQYGAVLQKVFSQTISAWTPAADTSVGQQKAFRYTESLVTT
;
A
#
# COMPACT_ATOMS: atom_id res chain seq x y z
N MET A 1 18.75 -31.67 30.73
CA MET A 1 17.41 -32.24 31.03
C MET A 1 16.67 -31.31 31.99
N ALA A 2 16.07 -30.23 31.48
CA ALA A 2 15.25 -29.30 32.28
C ALA A 2 14.29 -28.54 31.35
N THR A 3 13.34 -29.26 30.74
CA THR A 3 12.40 -28.71 29.73
C THR A 3 10.94 -29.08 29.99
N SER A 4 10.54 -29.33 31.23
CA SER A 4 9.19 -29.87 31.51
C SER A 4 8.40 -29.20 32.63
N ALA A 5 8.81 -28.03 33.15
CA ALA A 5 8.09 -27.38 34.25
C ALA A 5 7.06 -26.30 33.84
N TRP A 6 6.99 -25.92 32.56
CA TRP A 6 6.23 -24.74 32.10
C TRP A 6 4.79 -25.03 31.64
N LEU A 7 4.33 -26.28 31.67
CA LEU A 7 3.07 -26.69 31.03
C LEU A 7 2.05 -27.33 31.98
N HIS A 8 2.16 -27.16 33.30
CA HIS A 8 1.03 -27.42 34.19
C HIS A 8 0.15 -26.18 34.35
N VAL A 9 -0.56 -25.84 33.28
CA VAL A 9 -1.72 -24.95 33.36
C VAL A 9 -2.91 -25.82 33.81
N PRO A 10 -3.57 -25.53 34.95
CA PRO A 10 -4.76 -26.26 35.35
C PRO A 10 -5.84 -26.13 34.27
N THR A 11 -6.56 -27.21 33.99
CA THR A 11 -7.60 -27.35 32.96
C THR A 11 -8.81 -26.41 33.09
N ASN A 12 -8.79 -25.48 34.05
CA ASN A 12 -9.91 -24.58 34.37
C ASN A 12 -9.48 -23.13 34.67
N VAL A 13 -8.24 -22.72 34.34
CA VAL A 13 -7.81 -21.33 34.53
C VAL A 13 -8.40 -20.47 33.41
N ARG A 14 -9.13 -19.41 33.79
CA ARG A 14 -9.67 -18.45 32.82
C ARG A 14 -8.50 -17.82 32.06
N LEU A 15 -8.59 -17.70 30.73
CA LEU A 15 -7.56 -17.04 29.90
C LEU A 15 -7.10 -15.70 30.51
N THR A 16 -8.03 -14.95 31.10
CA THR A 16 -7.77 -13.70 31.82
C THR A 16 -6.78 -13.85 32.97
N GLU A 17 -6.91 -14.90 33.76
CA GLU A 17 -6.06 -15.16 34.92
C GLU A 17 -4.67 -15.64 34.50
N CYS A 18 -4.57 -16.40 33.42
CA CYS A 18 -3.28 -16.85 32.85
C CYS A 18 -2.53 -15.70 32.16
N VAL A 19 -3.24 -14.84 31.43
CA VAL A 19 -2.65 -13.63 30.83
C VAL A 19 -2.27 -12.64 31.94
N GLU A 20 -3.12 -12.44 32.95
CA GLU A 20 -2.79 -11.57 34.08
C GLU A 20 -1.65 -12.10 34.94
N SER A 21 -1.53 -13.42 35.15
CA SER A 21 -0.42 -14.00 35.90
C SER A 21 0.89 -13.83 35.14
N VAL A 22 0.93 -14.11 33.84
CA VAL A 22 2.12 -13.88 32.98
C VAL A 22 2.52 -12.40 32.98
N LEU A 23 1.54 -11.48 32.94
CA LEU A 23 1.78 -10.04 32.99
C LEU A 23 2.22 -9.54 34.39
N LYS A 24 1.86 -10.25 35.48
CA LYS A 24 2.22 -9.90 36.87
C LYS A 24 3.58 -10.48 37.28
N ASP A 25 3.85 -11.75 36.96
CA ASP A 25 5.03 -12.51 37.39
C ASP A 25 6.33 -11.94 36.80
N GLN A 26 6.29 -11.49 35.54
CA GLN A 26 7.44 -10.90 34.84
C GLN A 26 7.77 -9.46 35.28
N ARG A 27 6.86 -8.77 35.99
CA ARG A 27 7.17 -7.46 36.61
C ARG A 27 8.01 -7.59 37.87
N HIS A 28 7.98 -8.74 38.53
CA HIS A 28 8.72 -8.98 39.78
C HIS A 28 10.18 -9.42 39.56
N HIS A 29 10.54 -9.90 38.36
CA HIS A 29 11.89 -10.40 38.05
C HIS A 29 12.84 -9.40 37.37
N GLY A 30 12.52 -8.10 37.32
CA GLY A 30 13.48 -7.09 36.85
C GLY A 30 13.88 -7.21 35.37
N LEU A 31 13.03 -7.83 34.54
CA LEU A 31 13.15 -7.90 33.07
C LEU A 31 12.01 -7.10 32.39
N PRO A 32 11.89 -5.77 32.58
CA PRO A 32 10.71 -5.00 32.15
C PRO A 32 10.68 -4.75 30.63
N GLN A 33 11.72 -5.12 29.89
CA GLN A 33 11.90 -4.76 28.48
C GLN A 33 11.44 -5.84 27.48
N LEU A 34 11.28 -7.10 27.90
CA LEU A 34 10.94 -8.22 26.99
C LEU A 34 9.43 -8.53 26.91
N LEU A 35 8.62 -8.02 27.85
CA LEU A 35 7.17 -8.28 27.90
C LEU A 35 6.40 -7.82 26.64
N PRO A 36 6.67 -6.63 26.06
CA PRO A 36 6.01 -6.19 24.83
C PRO A 36 6.40 -7.03 23.61
N GLU A 37 7.58 -7.66 23.63
CA GLU A 37 8.08 -8.44 22.50
C GLU A 37 7.55 -9.88 22.49
N LEU A 38 7.37 -10.49 23.68
CA LEU A 38 6.91 -11.89 23.77
C LEU A 38 5.38 -12.07 23.73
N LEU A 39 4.63 -11.04 24.12
CA LEU A 39 3.16 -11.11 24.25
C LEU A 39 2.45 -11.41 22.91
N PRO A 40 2.81 -10.79 21.77
CA PRO A 40 2.21 -11.13 20.47
C PRO A 40 2.40 -12.60 20.10
N ASP A 41 3.59 -13.16 20.32
CA ASP A 41 3.91 -14.55 19.99
C ASP A 41 3.14 -15.54 20.86
N LEU A 42 3.01 -15.24 22.16
CA LEU A 42 2.20 -16.03 23.07
C LEU A 42 0.73 -16.02 22.63
N LEU A 43 0.18 -14.86 22.30
CA LEU A 43 -1.20 -14.73 21.82
C LEU A 43 -1.44 -15.41 20.47
N ALA A 44 -0.44 -15.41 19.57
CA ALA A 44 -0.50 -16.16 18.32
C ALA A 44 -0.65 -17.66 18.57
N ASN A 45 0.15 -18.24 19.49
CA ASN A 45 0.01 -19.64 19.89
C ASN A 45 -1.37 -19.94 20.50
N TYR A 46 -1.89 -19.05 21.36
CA TYR A 46 -3.25 -19.23 21.91
C TYR A 46 -4.34 -19.26 20.83
N ARG A 47 -4.18 -18.46 19.77
CA ARG A 47 -5.09 -18.42 18.64
C ARG A 47 -5.03 -19.70 17.80
N GLU A 48 -3.83 -20.22 17.53
CA GLU A 48 -3.65 -21.48 16.80
C GLU A 48 -4.35 -22.66 17.49
N HIS A 49 -4.41 -22.66 18.81
CA HIS A 49 -5.10 -23.68 19.61
C HIS A 49 -6.60 -23.43 19.81
N GLY A 50 -7.19 -22.38 19.21
CA GLY A 50 -8.63 -22.14 19.24
C GLY A 50 -9.21 -21.90 20.63
N VAL A 51 -8.41 -21.35 21.55
CA VAL A 51 -8.78 -21.31 22.97
C VAL A 51 -9.96 -20.37 23.23
N LEU A 52 -10.10 -19.23 22.54
CA LEU A 52 -11.23 -18.31 22.77
C LEU A 52 -12.62 -18.91 22.47
N PRO A 53 -12.85 -19.57 21.32
CA PRO A 53 -14.12 -20.26 21.03
C PRO A 53 -14.52 -21.30 22.08
N THR A 54 -13.55 -21.90 22.78
CA THR A 54 -13.79 -22.91 23.81
C THR A 54 -14.10 -22.34 25.20
N GLN A 55 -13.99 -21.03 25.38
CA GLN A 55 -14.23 -20.38 26.68
C GLN A 55 -15.71 -20.07 26.87
N GLY A 56 -16.21 -20.26 28.09
CA GLY A 56 -17.56 -19.83 28.46
C GLY A 56 -17.74 -18.30 28.39
N SER A 57 -19.00 -17.85 28.27
CA SER A 57 -19.36 -16.42 28.15
C SER A 57 -18.74 -15.52 29.23
N SER A 58 -18.60 -16.01 30.46
CA SER A 58 -17.97 -15.29 31.56
C SER A 58 -16.46 -15.05 31.35
N GLY A 59 -15.76 -15.97 30.70
CA GLY A 59 -14.32 -15.86 30.42
C GLY A 59 -14.05 -14.80 29.35
N VAL A 60 -14.86 -14.79 28.30
CA VAL A 60 -14.79 -13.78 27.23
C VAL A 60 -15.11 -12.39 27.77
N ALA A 61 -16.17 -12.25 28.59
CA ALA A 61 -16.51 -10.97 29.22
C ALA A 61 -15.39 -10.42 30.12
N GLY A 62 -14.72 -11.29 30.89
CA GLY A 62 -13.55 -10.91 31.67
C GLY A 62 -12.39 -10.41 30.81
N LEU A 63 -12.14 -11.06 29.66
CA LEU A 63 -11.08 -10.68 28.73
C LEU A 63 -11.37 -9.34 28.05
N VAL A 64 -12.61 -9.09 27.67
CA VAL A 64 -13.07 -7.78 27.17
C VAL A 64 -12.86 -6.70 28.23
N GLY A 65 -13.25 -6.96 29.48
CA GLY A 65 -13.05 -6.04 30.61
C GLY A 65 -11.58 -5.72 30.84
N CYS A 66 -10.72 -6.73 30.88
CA CYS A 66 -9.27 -6.58 31.03
C CYS A 66 -8.66 -5.77 29.88
N THR A 67 -9.05 -6.07 28.64
CA THR A 67 -8.61 -5.35 27.44
C THR A 67 -8.98 -3.88 27.51
N ASN A 68 -10.24 -3.56 27.82
CA ASN A 68 -10.71 -2.18 27.91
C ASN A 68 -9.99 -1.41 29.04
N ALA A 69 -9.76 -2.04 30.20
CA ALA A 69 -8.98 -1.43 31.27
C ALA A 69 -7.55 -1.10 30.82
N LYS A 70 -6.88 -2.03 30.12
CA LYS A 70 -5.52 -1.85 29.59
C LYS A 70 -5.43 -0.75 28.53
N LEU A 71 -6.41 -0.68 27.61
CA LEU A 71 -6.49 0.36 26.57
C LEU A 71 -6.70 1.76 27.16
N SER A 72 -7.42 1.87 28.28
CA SER A 72 -7.66 3.15 28.95
C SER A 72 -6.42 3.71 29.66
N ALA A 73 -5.52 2.84 30.13
CA ALA A 73 -4.34 3.24 30.90
C ALA A 73 -3.11 3.48 29.99
N SER A 74 -2.54 4.68 30.07
CA SER A 74 -1.43 5.13 29.20
C SER A 74 -0.22 4.18 29.17
N LYS A 75 0.13 3.59 30.32
CA LYS A 75 1.27 2.68 30.48
C LYS A 75 1.03 1.27 29.93
N THR A 76 -0.21 0.90 29.64
CA THR A 76 -0.58 -0.48 29.25
C THR A 76 -1.34 -0.55 27.92
N LYS A 77 -1.34 0.54 27.15
CA LYS A 77 -2.02 0.63 25.86
C LYS A 77 -1.55 -0.46 24.90
N PHE A 78 -0.25 -0.73 24.87
CA PHE A 78 0.34 -1.72 23.97
C PHE A 78 -0.18 -3.13 24.29
N GLU A 79 -0.16 -3.54 25.55
CA GLU A 79 -0.70 -4.84 25.96
C GLU A 79 -2.20 -4.94 25.71
N GLY A 80 -2.94 -3.84 25.94
CA GLY A 80 -4.36 -3.76 25.58
C GLY A 80 -4.61 -3.98 24.09
N LEU A 81 -3.77 -3.41 23.22
CA LEU A 81 -3.85 -3.63 21.76
C LEU A 81 -3.54 -5.08 21.38
N CYS A 82 -2.54 -5.72 22.02
CA CYS A 82 -2.24 -7.12 21.78
C CYS A 82 -3.46 -8.01 22.08
N LEU A 83 -4.12 -7.80 23.23
CA LEU A 83 -5.34 -8.54 23.58
C LEU A 83 -6.51 -8.22 22.64
N LEU A 84 -6.67 -6.95 22.26
CA LEU A 84 -7.70 -6.54 21.32
C LEU A 84 -7.51 -7.20 19.94
N SER A 85 -6.27 -7.38 19.49
CA SER A 85 -5.98 -8.04 18.20
C SER A 85 -6.55 -9.45 18.11
N VAL A 86 -6.56 -10.17 19.23
CA VAL A 86 -7.11 -11.53 19.34
C VAL A 86 -8.65 -11.46 19.42
N LEU A 87 -9.18 -10.58 20.26
CA LEU A 87 -10.63 -10.39 20.40
C LEU A 87 -11.30 -10.00 19.08
N VAL A 88 -10.71 -9.09 18.31
CA VAL A 88 -11.27 -8.66 17.01
C VAL A 88 -11.36 -9.82 16.01
N ARG A 89 -10.40 -10.75 16.05
CA ARG A 89 -10.30 -11.85 15.08
C ARG A 89 -11.11 -13.09 15.47
N ASP A 90 -11.17 -13.39 16.77
CA ASP A 90 -11.61 -14.70 17.25
C ASP A 90 -12.88 -14.63 18.13
N SER A 91 -13.45 -13.44 18.37
CA SER A 91 -14.71 -13.29 19.12
C SER A 91 -15.95 -13.62 18.28
N SER A 92 -17.05 -13.97 18.96
CA SER A 92 -18.33 -14.16 18.29
C SER A 92 -18.88 -12.83 17.76
N THR A 93 -19.75 -12.92 16.74
CA THR A 93 -20.42 -11.75 16.16
C THR A 93 -21.19 -10.93 17.21
N GLU A 94 -21.80 -11.58 18.20
CA GLU A 94 -22.52 -10.90 19.28
C GLU A 94 -21.59 -10.01 20.13
N VAL A 95 -20.45 -10.56 20.56
CA VAL A 95 -19.44 -9.82 21.32
C VAL A 95 -18.90 -8.65 20.48
N PHE A 96 -18.64 -8.89 19.20
CA PHE A 96 -18.17 -7.87 18.29
C PHE A 96 -19.19 -6.74 18.08
N GLN A 97 -20.48 -7.06 17.92
CA GLN A 97 -21.54 -6.05 17.80
C GLN A 97 -21.71 -5.22 19.07
N GLN A 98 -21.55 -5.84 20.25
CA GLN A 98 -21.66 -5.15 21.54
C GLN A 98 -20.49 -4.19 21.80
N HIS A 99 -19.26 -4.56 21.40
CA HIS A 99 -18.06 -3.83 21.80
C HIS A 99 -17.31 -3.12 20.66
N GLY A 100 -17.56 -3.45 19.40
CA GLY A 100 -16.78 -2.99 18.25
C GLY A 100 -16.65 -1.48 18.13
N LEU A 101 -17.73 -0.73 18.37
CA LEU A 101 -17.72 0.74 18.36
C LEU A 101 -16.86 1.33 19.49
N SER A 102 -16.87 0.69 20.67
CA SER A 102 -16.05 1.12 21.80
C SER A 102 -14.56 0.90 21.52
N TRP A 103 -14.22 -0.20 20.85
CA TRP A 103 -12.87 -0.51 20.40
C TRP A 103 -12.40 0.45 19.29
N LEU A 104 -13.26 0.78 18.33
CA LEU A 104 -12.97 1.82 17.32
C LEU A 104 -12.63 3.16 17.97
N ARG A 105 -13.44 3.59 18.96
CA ARG A 105 -13.17 4.82 19.71
C ARG A 105 -11.81 4.76 20.40
N ALA A 106 -11.51 3.65 21.08
CA ALA A 106 -10.22 3.47 21.75
C ALA A 106 -9.03 3.53 20.78
N LEU A 107 -9.13 2.86 19.63
CA LEU A 107 -8.10 2.89 18.58
C LEU A 107 -7.89 4.31 18.04
N GLN A 108 -8.97 5.03 17.72
CA GLN A 108 -8.87 6.42 17.26
C GLN A 108 -8.19 7.32 18.30
N GLN A 109 -8.53 7.18 19.58
CA GLN A 109 -7.87 7.91 20.67
C GLN A 109 -6.38 7.57 20.77
N ILE A 110 -6.00 6.30 20.61
CA ILE A 110 -4.59 5.89 20.61
C ILE A 110 -3.84 6.55 19.46
N ILE A 111 -4.39 6.50 18.24
CA ILE A 111 -3.82 7.12 17.02
C ILE A 111 -3.63 8.63 17.21
N GLN A 112 -4.59 9.31 17.85
CA GLN A 112 -4.49 10.74 18.15
C GLN A 112 -3.51 11.06 19.28
N SER A 113 -3.24 10.12 20.19
CA SER A 113 -2.56 10.38 21.47
C SER A 113 -1.03 10.47 21.43
N GLN A 114 -0.40 10.74 20.28
CA GLN A 114 1.08 10.82 20.16
C GLN A 114 1.80 9.60 20.76
N ALA A 115 1.18 8.41 20.64
CA ALA A 115 1.72 7.18 21.18
C ALA A 115 3.04 6.78 20.49
N PRO A 116 3.88 5.94 21.12
CA PRO A 116 5.10 5.43 20.48
C PRO A 116 4.81 4.74 19.15
N GLY A 117 5.73 4.84 18.18
CA GLY A 117 5.52 4.32 16.82
C GLY A 117 5.08 2.85 16.76
N ARG A 118 5.70 1.96 17.56
CA ARG A 118 5.29 0.54 17.66
C ARG A 118 3.83 0.37 18.13
N THR A 119 3.36 1.24 19.02
CA THR A 119 1.97 1.22 19.50
C THR A 119 1.00 1.70 18.42
N VAL A 120 1.37 2.75 17.68
CA VAL A 120 0.57 3.26 16.55
C VAL A 120 0.47 2.20 15.44
N GLN A 121 1.59 1.56 15.08
CA GLN A 121 1.63 0.48 14.10
C GLN A 121 0.68 -0.66 14.48
N LEU A 122 0.75 -1.17 15.71
CA LEU A 122 -0.17 -2.21 16.17
C LEU A 122 -1.62 -1.73 16.18
N ALA A 123 -1.88 -0.49 16.60
CA ALA A 123 -3.24 0.07 16.58
C ALA A 123 -3.82 0.14 15.16
N VAL A 124 -3.01 0.49 14.16
CA VAL A 124 -3.42 0.49 12.75
C VAL A 124 -3.73 -0.93 12.26
N VAL A 125 -2.90 -1.92 12.60
CA VAL A 125 -3.14 -3.32 12.23
C VAL A 125 -4.47 -3.81 12.82
N VAL A 126 -4.69 -3.56 14.11
CA VAL A 126 -5.94 -3.93 14.79
C VAL A 126 -7.14 -3.16 14.22
N LEU A 127 -6.96 -1.87 13.87
CA LEU A 127 -7.98 -1.08 13.19
C LEU A 127 -8.37 -1.71 11.84
N ALA A 128 -7.40 -2.15 11.05
CA ALA A 128 -7.67 -2.78 9.75
C ALA A 128 -8.51 -4.06 9.88
N ASP A 129 -8.18 -4.91 10.87
CA ASP A 129 -8.95 -6.13 11.13
C ASP A 129 -10.35 -5.82 11.66
N LEU A 130 -10.49 -4.78 12.49
CA LEU A 130 -11.77 -4.33 13.00
C LEU A 130 -12.64 -3.81 11.85
N LEU A 131 -12.12 -2.93 10.99
CA LEU A 131 -12.84 -2.40 9.84
C LEU A 131 -13.27 -3.49 8.86
N ARG A 132 -12.41 -4.50 8.64
CA ARG A 132 -12.74 -5.66 7.80
C ARG A 132 -13.91 -6.42 8.40
N SER A 133 -13.84 -6.74 9.69
CA SER A 133 -14.89 -7.49 10.39
C SER A 133 -16.20 -6.70 10.47
N SER A 134 -16.14 -5.40 10.75
CA SER A 134 -17.33 -4.54 10.82
C SER A 134 -18.00 -4.34 9.46
N SER A 135 -17.23 -4.36 8.36
CA SER A 135 -17.78 -4.22 7.00
C SER A 135 -18.68 -5.39 6.59
N MET A 136 -18.49 -6.56 7.21
CA MET A 136 -19.29 -7.76 6.97
C MET A 136 -20.61 -7.79 7.74
N LEU A 137 -20.84 -6.81 8.64
CA LEU A 137 -22.02 -6.73 9.49
C LEU A 137 -22.86 -5.50 9.10
N PRO A 138 -24.01 -5.64 8.43
CA PRO A 138 -24.70 -4.52 7.78
C PRO A 138 -25.02 -3.32 8.69
N GLU A 139 -25.58 -3.56 9.88
CA GLU A 139 -25.93 -2.48 10.82
C GLU A 139 -24.70 -1.72 11.31
N LEU A 140 -23.65 -2.46 11.69
CA LEU A 140 -22.40 -1.86 12.14
C LEU A 140 -21.67 -1.17 10.99
N ALA A 141 -21.68 -1.74 9.79
CA ALA A 141 -21.11 -1.14 8.60
C ALA A 141 -21.74 0.22 8.27
N ARG A 142 -23.06 0.32 8.41
CA ARG A 142 -23.78 1.58 8.22
C ARG A 142 -23.34 2.64 9.23
N GLU A 143 -23.29 2.29 10.52
CA GLU A 143 -22.88 3.21 11.57
C GLU A 143 -21.41 3.64 11.44
N VAL A 144 -20.50 2.69 11.23
CA VAL A 144 -19.07 2.96 11.04
C VAL A 144 -18.85 3.88 9.83
N GLY A 145 -19.49 3.57 8.70
CA GLY A 145 -19.39 4.35 7.47
C GLY A 145 -19.87 5.79 7.62
N LEU A 146 -20.99 6.01 8.32
CA LEU A 146 -21.59 7.35 8.47
C LEU A 146 -20.91 8.20 9.55
N THR A 147 -20.44 7.59 10.62
CA THR A 147 -20.05 8.33 11.83
C THR A 147 -18.55 8.32 12.10
N TRP A 148 -17.85 7.24 11.73
CA TRP A 148 -16.48 7.00 12.22
C TRP A 148 -15.40 7.18 11.15
N VAL A 149 -15.66 6.74 9.92
CA VAL A 149 -14.64 6.73 8.85
C VAL A 149 -13.99 8.09 8.65
N LEU A 150 -14.77 9.18 8.61
CA LEU A 150 -14.22 10.52 8.42
C LEU A 150 -13.24 10.90 9.55
N GLY A 151 -13.59 10.63 10.80
CA GLY A 151 -12.75 10.90 11.96
C GLY A 151 -11.48 10.03 11.99
N LEU A 152 -11.57 8.78 11.52
CA LEU A 152 -10.41 7.90 11.39
C LEU A 152 -9.45 8.42 10.31
N LEU A 153 -9.95 8.78 9.14
CA LEU A 153 -9.15 9.33 8.05
C LEU A 153 -8.41 10.60 8.47
N THR A 154 -9.08 11.54 9.15
CA THR A 154 -8.43 12.77 9.64
C THR A 154 -7.37 12.48 10.70
N SER A 155 -7.62 11.52 11.59
CA SER A 155 -6.65 11.11 12.61
C SER A 155 -5.40 10.48 12.00
N LEU A 156 -5.57 9.62 10.99
CA LEU A 156 -4.47 8.99 10.26
C LEU A 156 -3.66 10.01 9.45
N LEU A 157 -4.33 10.94 8.76
CA LEU A 157 -3.65 12.03 8.03
C LEU A 157 -2.87 12.97 8.95
N GLY A 158 -3.25 13.06 10.24
CA GLY A 158 -2.57 13.85 11.26
C GLY A 158 -1.40 13.15 11.95
N LEU A 159 -1.08 11.90 11.58
CA LEU A 159 0.06 11.19 12.16
C LEU A 159 1.40 11.83 11.79
N LYS A 160 2.39 11.70 12.68
CA LYS A 160 3.76 12.15 12.46
C LYS A 160 4.39 11.44 11.26
N ALA A 161 5.35 12.10 10.60
CA ALA A 161 6.07 11.57 9.45
C ALA A 161 6.74 10.21 9.73
N GLU A 162 7.22 9.98 10.96
CA GLU A 162 7.80 8.71 11.40
C GLU A 162 6.84 7.51 11.28
N CYS A 163 5.52 7.77 11.32
CA CYS A 163 4.46 6.78 11.23
C CYS A 163 3.73 6.82 9.88
N GLU A 164 4.30 7.44 8.83
CA GLU A 164 3.63 7.61 7.54
C GLU A 164 3.21 6.29 6.88
N LEU A 165 4.02 5.23 7.03
CA LEU A 165 3.70 3.91 6.47
C LEU A 165 2.46 3.32 7.15
N ALA A 166 2.43 3.35 8.49
CA ALA A 166 1.28 2.94 9.27
C ALA A 166 0.05 3.82 8.98
N ALA A 167 0.25 5.12 8.77
CA ALA A 167 -0.84 6.01 8.36
C ALA A 167 -1.45 5.54 7.04
N MET A 168 -0.63 5.28 6.01
CA MET A 168 -1.11 4.78 4.72
C MET A 168 -1.79 3.42 4.82
N GLU A 169 -1.26 2.46 5.58
CA GLU A 169 -1.91 1.16 5.82
C GLU A 169 -3.32 1.32 6.42
N GLY A 170 -3.47 2.20 7.41
CA GLY A 170 -4.77 2.53 8.00
C GLY A 170 -5.70 3.20 7.00
N LEU A 171 -5.19 4.13 6.18
CA LEU A 171 -5.96 4.78 5.12
C LEU A 171 -6.41 3.74 4.07
N THR A 172 -5.56 2.80 3.68
CA THR A 172 -5.90 1.70 2.77
C THR A 172 -7.02 0.84 3.34
N ALA A 173 -6.99 0.52 4.64
CA ALA A 173 -8.04 -0.25 5.29
C ALA A 173 -9.40 0.49 5.25
N CYS A 174 -9.41 1.78 5.57
CA CYS A 174 -10.60 2.63 5.45
C CYS A 174 -11.14 2.65 4.02
N MET A 175 -10.28 2.89 3.03
CA MET A 175 -10.64 2.98 1.61
C MET A 175 -11.16 1.64 1.06
N SER A 176 -10.63 0.52 1.53
CA SER A 176 -11.02 -0.82 1.04
C SER A 176 -12.32 -1.31 1.68
N CYS A 177 -12.53 -1.05 2.98
CA CYS A 177 -13.71 -1.52 3.70
C CYS A 177 -14.90 -0.56 3.55
N TYR A 178 -14.65 0.75 3.41
CA TYR A 178 -15.67 1.80 3.38
C TYR A 178 -15.42 2.84 2.26
N PRO A 179 -15.23 2.43 0.99
CA PRO A 179 -14.84 3.33 -0.10
C PRO A 179 -15.78 4.53 -0.29
N ARG A 180 -17.09 4.33 -0.09
CA ARG A 180 -18.09 5.40 -0.22
C ARG A 180 -17.93 6.50 0.82
N ALA A 181 -17.61 6.13 2.06
CA ALA A 181 -17.43 7.06 3.18
C ALA A 181 -16.15 7.89 3.06
N CYS A 182 -15.18 7.45 2.26
CA CYS A 182 -13.93 8.18 2.02
C CYS A 182 -14.05 9.31 0.99
N GLY A 183 -15.17 9.41 0.26
CA GLY A 183 -15.31 10.31 -0.89
C GLY A 183 -15.10 11.79 -0.58
N SER A 184 -15.53 12.26 0.59
CA SER A 184 -15.40 13.68 0.99
C SER A 184 -13.96 14.15 1.23
N LEU A 185 -13.02 13.22 1.43
CA LEU A 185 -11.59 13.50 1.61
C LEU A 185 -10.75 13.08 0.41
N ARG A 186 -11.35 12.67 -0.72
CA ARG A 186 -10.62 12.14 -1.89
C ARG A 186 -9.49 13.06 -2.34
N ASP A 187 -9.73 14.37 -2.44
CA ASP A 187 -8.73 15.32 -2.94
C ASP A 187 -7.59 15.52 -1.93
N LYS A 188 -7.90 15.52 -0.62
CA LYS A 188 -6.89 15.58 0.46
C LYS A 188 -6.04 14.31 0.50
N LEU A 189 -6.67 13.14 0.33
CA LEU A 189 -5.98 11.86 0.20
C LEU A 189 -5.09 11.86 -1.04
N GLY A 190 -5.58 12.38 -2.17
CA GLY A 190 -4.84 12.52 -3.41
C GLY A 190 -3.57 13.37 -3.25
N ALA A 191 -3.69 14.56 -2.65
CA ALA A 191 -2.54 15.42 -2.37
C ALA A 191 -1.54 14.74 -1.42
N TYR A 192 -2.03 14.06 -0.38
CA TYR A 192 -1.20 13.34 0.58
C TYR A 192 -0.40 12.20 -0.07
N PHE A 193 -1.06 11.33 -0.85
CA PHE A 193 -0.38 10.24 -1.54
C PHE A 193 0.56 10.75 -2.63
N LEU A 194 0.17 11.76 -3.40
CA LEU A 194 1.01 12.35 -4.45
C LEU A 194 2.33 12.90 -3.88
N ALA A 195 2.30 13.55 -2.73
CA ALA A 195 3.51 14.02 -2.05
C ALA A 195 4.44 12.88 -1.58
N LYS A 196 3.93 11.65 -1.45
CA LYS A 196 4.67 10.46 -0.98
C LYS A 196 5.06 9.50 -2.10
N MET A 197 4.44 9.63 -3.28
CA MET A 197 4.76 8.84 -4.48
C MET A 197 6.23 8.99 -4.91
N THR A 198 6.87 10.13 -4.64
CA THR A 198 8.28 10.38 -4.96
C THR A 198 9.22 10.17 -3.76
N SER A 199 8.77 9.48 -2.70
CA SER A 199 9.61 9.18 -1.55
C SER A 199 10.84 8.34 -1.95
N SER A 200 11.97 8.59 -1.28
CA SER A 200 13.19 7.80 -1.44
C SER A 200 13.06 6.40 -0.84
N ASN A 201 12.12 6.19 0.09
CA ASN A 201 11.84 4.88 0.66
C ASN A 201 10.94 4.08 -0.31
N PRO A 202 11.41 2.93 -0.83
CA PRO A 202 10.65 2.14 -1.78
C PRO A 202 9.33 1.60 -1.21
N THR A 203 9.25 1.29 0.10
CA THR A 203 8.01 0.80 0.71
C THR A 203 6.97 1.91 0.82
N THR A 204 7.38 3.10 1.25
CA THR A 204 6.52 4.30 1.26
C THR A 204 6.03 4.62 -0.15
N GLN A 205 6.94 4.67 -1.15
CA GLN A 205 6.56 4.94 -2.54
C GLN A 205 5.55 3.92 -3.06
N GLN A 206 5.79 2.63 -2.84
CA GLN A 206 4.91 1.55 -3.27
C GLN A 206 3.50 1.70 -2.67
N MET A 207 3.41 1.90 -1.35
CA MET A 207 2.15 2.10 -0.64
C MET A 207 1.42 3.36 -1.09
N ALA A 208 2.14 4.46 -1.31
CA ALA A 208 1.56 5.71 -1.81
C ALA A 208 0.97 5.54 -3.21
N CYS A 209 1.69 4.86 -4.11
CA CYS A 209 1.20 4.59 -5.47
C CYS A 209 -0.03 3.65 -5.45
N GLU A 210 -0.05 2.65 -4.57
CA GLU A 210 -1.21 1.77 -4.41
C GLU A 210 -2.42 2.54 -3.89
N CYS A 211 -2.24 3.33 -2.83
CA CYS A 211 -3.28 4.19 -2.28
C CYS A 211 -3.83 5.17 -3.31
N TYR A 212 -2.94 5.81 -4.08
CA TYR A 212 -3.32 6.71 -5.16
C TYR A 212 -4.13 6.00 -6.24
N GLY A 213 -3.74 4.78 -6.62
CA GLY A 213 -4.46 3.97 -7.61
C GLY A 213 -5.92 3.65 -7.23
N ARG A 214 -6.25 3.65 -5.93
CA ARG A 214 -7.61 3.36 -5.42
C ARG A 214 -8.52 4.60 -5.38
N LEU A 215 -7.98 5.82 -5.48
CA LEU A 215 -8.74 7.07 -5.37
C LEU A 215 -9.98 7.17 -6.28
N PRO A 216 -9.96 6.70 -7.54
CA PRO A 216 -11.14 6.78 -8.41
C PRO A 216 -12.33 5.96 -7.92
N CYS A 217 -12.07 4.95 -7.09
CA CYS A 217 -13.09 4.06 -6.55
C CYS A 217 -13.72 4.61 -5.25
N LEU A 218 -13.25 5.75 -4.76
CA LEU A 218 -13.76 6.37 -3.55
C LEU A 218 -14.96 7.27 -3.83
N GLY A 219 -15.88 7.28 -2.88
CA GLY A 219 -17.13 8.02 -2.99
C GLY A 219 -18.17 7.33 -3.87
N GLY A 220 -19.17 8.09 -4.29
CA GLY A 220 -20.31 7.61 -5.04
C GLY A 220 -21.60 8.24 -4.53
N VAL A 221 -21.95 9.38 -5.12
CA VAL A 221 -23.35 9.83 -5.17
C VAL A 221 -23.94 9.18 -6.43
N PRO A 222 -25.17 8.64 -6.41
CA PRO A 222 -25.84 8.20 -7.63
C PRO A 222 -25.83 9.32 -8.68
N GLU A 223 -25.63 8.94 -9.95
CA GLU A 223 -25.32 9.66 -11.21
C GLU A 223 -26.01 11.01 -11.54
N ARG A 224 -26.57 11.76 -10.58
CA ARG A 224 -27.40 12.94 -10.88
C ARG A 224 -26.66 14.29 -10.84
N VAL A 225 -25.48 14.40 -10.20
CA VAL A 225 -24.80 15.72 -10.03
C VAL A 225 -23.25 15.63 -9.98
N GLY A 226 -22.61 14.60 -10.55
CA GLY A 226 -21.14 14.50 -10.48
C GLY A 226 -20.52 13.61 -11.55
N THR A 227 -19.19 13.72 -11.71
CA THR A 227 -18.38 12.89 -12.60
C THR A 227 -18.59 11.41 -12.28
N SER A 228 -18.90 10.60 -13.29
CA SER A 228 -19.13 9.16 -13.07
C SER A 228 -17.85 8.49 -12.54
N ARG A 229 -17.98 7.39 -11.78
CA ARG A 229 -16.81 6.64 -11.29
C ARG A 229 -15.92 6.17 -12.45
N SER A 230 -16.54 5.80 -13.57
CA SER A 230 -15.86 5.47 -14.82
C SER A 230 -15.07 6.63 -15.41
N GLU A 231 -15.63 7.84 -15.42
CA GLU A 231 -14.91 9.04 -15.87
C GLU A 231 -13.78 9.41 -14.93
N ALA A 232 -13.98 9.34 -13.61
CA ALA A 232 -12.93 9.62 -12.63
C ALA A 232 -11.75 8.65 -12.79
N TRP A 233 -12.05 7.37 -13.03
CA TRP A 233 -11.04 6.33 -13.29
C TRP A 233 -10.30 6.59 -14.61
N ALA A 234 -11.02 6.88 -15.69
CA ALA A 234 -10.42 7.20 -16.99
C ALA A 234 -9.56 8.46 -16.92
N ASN A 235 -10.04 9.51 -16.25
CA ASN A 235 -9.31 10.76 -16.05
C ASN A 235 -8.02 10.52 -15.27
N GLN A 236 -8.05 9.73 -14.19
CA GLN A 236 -6.83 9.41 -13.43
C GLN A 236 -5.80 8.67 -14.30
N LEU A 237 -6.20 7.67 -15.10
CA LEU A 237 -5.28 7.02 -16.03
C LEU A 237 -4.67 8.01 -17.02
N HIS A 238 -5.49 8.91 -17.57
CA HIS A 238 -5.03 9.90 -18.52
C HIS A 238 -4.07 10.92 -17.89
N CYS A 239 -4.31 11.38 -16.65
CA CYS A 239 -3.39 12.25 -15.95
C CYS A 239 -2.05 11.55 -15.65
N LEU A 240 -2.11 10.28 -15.23
CA LEU A 240 -0.91 9.47 -15.01
C LEU A 240 -0.12 9.25 -16.31
N LEU A 241 -0.80 9.00 -17.43
CA LEU A 241 -0.18 8.87 -18.76
C LEU A 241 0.49 10.18 -19.21
N ALA A 242 -0.17 11.32 -18.98
CA ALA A 242 0.40 12.64 -19.28
C ALA A 242 1.71 12.85 -18.50
N SER A 243 1.67 12.62 -17.18
CA SER A 243 2.86 12.74 -16.33
C SER A 243 3.97 11.77 -16.68
N ALA A 244 3.66 10.51 -17.00
CA ALA A 244 4.66 9.53 -17.40
C ALA A 244 5.36 9.96 -18.72
N ASN A 245 4.59 10.45 -19.69
CA ASN A 245 5.13 10.94 -20.97
C ASN A 245 5.97 12.20 -20.81
N SER A 246 5.53 13.16 -19.98
CA SER A 246 6.28 14.38 -19.67
C SER A 246 7.59 14.07 -18.95
N THR A 247 7.53 13.21 -17.92
CA THR A 247 8.72 12.80 -17.19
C THR A 247 9.72 12.07 -18.10
N LEU A 248 9.24 11.18 -18.96
CA LEU A 248 10.09 10.49 -19.94
C LEU A 248 10.75 11.46 -20.92
N ALA A 249 10.01 12.47 -21.40
CA ALA A 249 10.52 13.52 -22.26
C ALA A 249 11.64 14.34 -21.57
N GLN A 250 11.49 14.62 -20.27
CA GLN A 250 12.49 15.32 -19.47
C GLN A 250 13.76 14.48 -19.26
N ILE A 251 13.62 13.19 -18.93
CA ILE A 251 14.77 12.28 -18.74
C ILE A 251 15.59 12.15 -20.03
N TYR A 252 14.93 12.02 -21.19
CA TYR A 252 15.58 11.71 -22.47
C TYR A 252 15.50 12.85 -23.49
N GLN A 253 15.47 14.10 -23.03
CA GLN A 253 15.40 15.28 -23.90
C GLN A 253 16.51 15.27 -24.95
N GLY A 254 16.14 15.22 -26.24
CA GLY A 254 17.10 15.18 -27.35
C GLY A 254 17.68 13.80 -27.70
N ALA A 255 17.28 12.74 -26.99
CA ALA A 255 17.62 11.35 -27.34
C ALA A 255 16.45 10.59 -27.99
N GLU A 256 15.25 11.18 -28.03
CA GLU A 256 14.08 10.60 -28.68
C GLU A 256 14.18 10.73 -30.20
N ALA A 257 13.77 9.68 -30.92
CA ALA A 257 13.78 9.67 -32.38
C ALA A 257 12.77 10.65 -32.98
N GLU A 258 13.08 11.19 -34.17
CA GLU A 258 12.12 11.97 -34.95
C GLU A 258 10.85 11.14 -35.23
N GLY A 259 9.67 11.74 -35.00
CA GLY A 259 8.39 11.05 -35.13
C GLY A 259 7.94 10.25 -33.90
N THR A 260 8.62 10.39 -32.76
CA THR A 260 8.15 9.81 -31.49
C THR A 260 6.72 10.24 -31.18
N VAL A 261 5.84 9.26 -30.93
CA VAL A 261 4.42 9.49 -30.65
C VAL A 261 4.28 10.26 -29.35
N LYS A 262 3.81 11.51 -29.45
CA LYS A 262 3.46 12.33 -28.29
C LYS A 262 2.13 11.89 -27.71
N TYR A 263 1.97 12.08 -26.41
CA TYR A 263 0.69 11.89 -25.76
C TYR A 263 -0.28 13.01 -26.17
N ASP A 264 -1.46 12.63 -26.65
CA ASP A 264 -2.53 13.49 -27.15
C ASP A 264 -3.86 13.31 -26.40
N GLY A 265 -3.84 12.62 -25.26
CA GLY A 265 -5.02 12.33 -24.47
C GLY A 265 -5.49 13.51 -23.61
N PRO A 266 -6.70 13.43 -23.02
CA PRO A 266 -7.35 14.52 -22.28
C PRO A 266 -6.75 14.81 -20.90
N GLY A 267 -5.79 13.99 -20.45
CA GLY A 267 -5.25 14.07 -19.09
C GLY A 267 -4.30 15.25 -18.90
N LEU A 268 -4.35 15.82 -17.70
CA LEU A 268 -3.43 16.87 -17.26
C LEU A 268 -2.30 16.26 -16.44
N GLU A 269 -1.11 16.84 -16.54
CA GLU A 269 0.03 16.40 -15.72
C GLU A 269 -0.28 16.59 -14.23
N LEU A 270 0.03 15.57 -13.44
CA LEU A 270 -0.02 15.61 -12.00
C LEU A 270 0.90 16.70 -11.45
N SER A 271 0.40 17.44 -10.46
CA SER A 271 1.13 18.48 -9.75
C SER A 271 2.11 17.87 -8.74
N PHE A 272 3.14 17.17 -9.23
CA PHE A 272 4.26 16.76 -8.39
C PHE A 272 4.94 17.98 -7.75
N PRO A 273 5.64 17.82 -6.60
CA PRO A 273 6.48 18.88 -6.04
C PRO A 273 7.42 19.47 -7.10
N GLY A 274 7.86 20.72 -6.96
CA GLY A 274 8.87 21.28 -7.88
C GLY A 274 10.19 20.51 -7.78
N LEU A 275 10.92 20.38 -8.90
CA LEU A 275 12.34 19.98 -8.87
C LEU A 275 13.21 21.22 -9.06
N ASP A 276 14.38 21.20 -8.44
CA ASP A 276 15.42 22.18 -8.73
C ASP A 276 16.24 21.70 -9.92
N GLU A 277 16.21 22.45 -11.02
CA GLU A 277 16.97 22.17 -12.23
C GLU A 277 18.49 22.22 -12.01
N SER A 278 18.93 22.85 -10.93
CA SER A 278 20.34 22.93 -10.53
C SER A 278 20.80 21.74 -9.69
N ASP A 279 19.89 20.85 -9.27
CA ASP A 279 20.20 19.72 -8.41
C ASP A 279 20.98 18.64 -9.19
N PRO A 280 22.18 18.24 -8.75
CA PRO A 280 22.90 17.13 -9.39
C PRO A 280 22.14 15.79 -9.35
N LEU A 281 21.13 15.65 -8.48
CA LEU A 281 20.29 14.46 -8.35
C LEU A 281 18.98 14.54 -9.16
N LEU A 282 18.77 15.61 -9.94
CA LEU A 282 17.57 15.84 -10.76
C LEU A 282 17.16 14.60 -11.57
N LEU A 283 18.12 13.97 -12.24
CA LEU A 283 17.87 12.79 -13.07
C LEU A 283 17.32 11.60 -12.26
N LEU A 284 17.79 11.40 -11.03
CA LEU A 284 17.29 10.35 -10.14
C LEU A 284 15.89 10.69 -9.63
N GLU A 285 15.60 11.97 -9.35
CA GLU A 285 14.26 12.41 -9.00
C GLU A 285 13.25 12.23 -10.14
N LEU A 286 13.64 12.54 -11.37
CA LEU A 286 12.82 12.28 -12.56
C LEU A 286 12.61 10.78 -12.76
N GLN A 287 13.64 9.95 -12.60
CA GLN A 287 13.48 8.48 -12.65
C GLN A 287 12.51 7.99 -11.56
N ARG A 288 12.59 8.51 -10.34
CA ARG A 288 11.64 8.18 -9.26
C ARG A 288 10.21 8.59 -9.61
N ARG A 289 10.00 9.76 -10.23
CA ARG A 289 8.68 10.19 -10.72
C ARG A 289 8.15 9.26 -11.80
N TYR A 290 8.98 8.89 -12.76
CA TYR A 290 8.60 7.96 -13.81
C TYR A 290 8.16 6.62 -13.22
N ARG A 291 8.97 6.06 -12.31
CA ARG A 291 8.63 4.85 -11.56
C ARG A 291 7.29 5.00 -10.82
N ALA A 292 7.10 6.09 -10.10
CA ALA A 292 5.88 6.34 -9.35
C ALA A 292 4.64 6.40 -10.24
N THR A 293 4.72 7.05 -11.40
CA THR A 293 3.62 7.08 -12.38
C THR A 293 3.33 5.69 -12.95
N CYS A 294 4.36 4.90 -13.28
CA CYS A 294 4.19 3.52 -13.75
C CYS A 294 3.54 2.62 -12.68
N LEU A 295 3.97 2.73 -11.42
CA LEU A 295 3.36 2.00 -10.30
C LEU A 295 1.91 2.41 -10.07
N ALA A 296 1.61 3.70 -10.07
CA ALA A 296 0.24 4.18 -9.91
C ALA A 296 -0.66 3.79 -11.10
N LEU A 297 -0.13 3.76 -12.34
CA LEU A 297 -0.85 3.21 -13.50
C LEU A 297 -1.16 1.72 -13.30
N LYS A 298 -0.16 0.92 -12.94
CA LYS A 298 -0.33 -0.51 -12.63
C LYS A 298 -1.41 -0.73 -11.57
N HIS A 299 -1.35 0.02 -10.47
CA HIS A 299 -2.30 -0.12 -9.38
C HIS A 299 -3.70 0.34 -9.79
N THR A 300 -3.84 1.46 -10.51
CA THR A 300 -5.13 1.94 -11.03
C THR A 300 -5.77 0.90 -11.97
N LEU A 301 -4.97 0.25 -12.82
CA LEU A 301 -5.42 -0.82 -13.71
C LEU A 301 -5.86 -2.09 -12.96
N SER A 302 -5.24 -2.37 -11.81
CA SER A 302 -5.45 -3.61 -11.06
C SER A 302 -6.61 -3.54 -10.06
N VAL A 303 -7.11 -2.33 -9.75
CA VAL A 303 -8.24 -2.12 -8.85
C VAL A 303 -9.55 -2.36 -9.59
N ASP A 304 -10.48 -3.08 -8.98
CA ASP A 304 -11.84 -3.27 -9.51
C ASP A 304 -12.61 -1.93 -9.49
N PRO A 305 -12.94 -1.34 -10.66
CA PRO A 305 -13.66 -0.08 -10.72
C PRO A 305 -15.12 -0.18 -10.27
N SER A 306 -15.67 -1.39 -10.07
CA SER A 306 -17.08 -1.63 -9.71
C SER A 306 -18.09 -0.99 -10.70
N SER A 307 -17.63 -0.67 -11.92
CA SER A 307 -18.36 -0.11 -13.05
C SER A 307 -17.60 -0.41 -14.34
N VAL A 308 -18.28 -0.44 -15.49
CA VAL A 308 -17.61 -0.64 -16.79
C VAL A 308 -16.71 0.56 -17.08
N VAL A 309 -15.44 0.31 -17.39
CA VAL A 309 -14.45 1.35 -17.74
C VAL A 309 -13.82 1.06 -19.10
N CYS A 310 -13.49 2.13 -19.83
CA CYS A 310 -12.73 2.02 -21.07
C CYS A 310 -11.24 2.19 -20.76
N VAL A 311 -10.44 1.15 -21.05
CA VAL A 311 -8.99 1.21 -20.89
C VAL A 311 -8.36 1.85 -22.13
N PRO A 312 -7.55 2.92 -22.01
CA PRO A 312 -6.85 3.54 -23.14
C PRO A 312 -5.64 2.70 -23.58
N VAL A 313 -5.90 1.49 -24.09
CA VAL A 313 -4.87 0.49 -24.41
C VAL A 313 -3.84 1.03 -25.40
N ARG A 314 -4.29 1.77 -26.43
CA ARG A 314 -3.40 2.37 -27.43
C ARG A 314 -2.42 3.36 -26.80
N GLN A 315 -2.89 4.25 -25.93
CA GLN A 315 -2.05 5.26 -25.28
C GLN A 315 -1.04 4.62 -24.32
N LEU A 316 -1.47 3.58 -23.59
CA LEU A 316 -0.58 2.79 -22.73
C LEU A 316 0.50 2.08 -23.56
N LEU A 317 0.12 1.45 -24.67
CA LEU A 317 1.09 0.82 -25.57
C LEU A 317 2.02 1.83 -26.24
N ASN A 318 1.55 3.02 -26.59
CA ASN A 318 2.39 4.08 -27.13
C ASN A 318 3.46 4.52 -26.13
N LEU A 319 3.11 4.70 -24.85
CA LEU A 319 4.08 4.97 -23.78
C LEU A 319 5.10 3.82 -23.66
N VAL A 320 4.63 2.57 -23.67
CA VAL A 320 5.49 1.37 -23.59
C VAL A 320 6.47 1.32 -24.76
N CYS A 321 5.98 1.49 -25.99
CA CYS A 321 6.81 1.47 -27.19
C CYS A 321 7.82 2.62 -27.17
N ARG A 322 7.38 3.82 -26.78
CA ARG A 322 8.25 5.00 -26.65
C ARG A 322 9.39 4.74 -25.67
N ALA A 323 9.08 4.32 -24.45
CA ALA A 323 10.09 4.06 -23.43
C ALA A 323 11.05 2.93 -23.85
N LEU A 324 10.54 1.81 -24.38
CA LEU A 324 11.36 0.66 -24.78
C LEU A 324 12.10 0.84 -26.12
N SER A 325 11.76 1.86 -26.90
CA SER A 325 12.52 2.23 -28.11
C SER A 325 13.84 2.93 -27.79
N LEU A 326 13.96 3.48 -26.58
CA LEU A 326 15.20 4.07 -26.10
C LEU A 326 16.22 2.95 -25.92
N SER A 327 17.42 3.18 -26.44
CA SER A 327 18.49 2.19 -26.37
C SER A 327 19.80 2.86 -26.00
N PRO A 328 20.79 2.10 -25.53
CA PRO A 328 22.13 2.64 -25.33
C PRO A 328 22.75 3.23 -26.61
N ARG A 329 22.22 2.88 -27.78
CA ARG A 329 22.67 3.39 -29.09
C ARG A 329 22.03 4.73 -29.47
N SER A 330 20.86 5.05 -28.90
CA SER A 330 20.14 6.30 -29.19
C SER A 330 20.46 7.43 -28.21
N VAL A 331 20.97 7.08 -27.02
CA VAL A 331 21.42 8.06 -26.01
C VAL A 331 22.90 8.34 -26.20
N SER A 332 23.29 9.62 -26.22
CA SER A 332 24.71 9.99 -26.33
C SER A 332 25.52 9.43 -25.15
N THR A 333 26.72 8.92 -25.41
CA THR A 333 27.60 8.38 -24.35
C THR A 333 28.48 9.45 -23.69
N THR A 334 28.32 10.72 -24.08
CA THR A 334 29.15 11.85 -23.65
C THR A 334 28.34 12.88 -22.87
N GLY A 335 28.94 13.52 -21.87
CA GLY A 335 28.28 14.49 -21.00
C GLY A 335 27.11 13.86 -20.24
N ASP A 336 25.99 14.57 -20.15
CA ASP A 336 24.79 14.16 -19.42
C ASP A 336 24.15 12.86 -19.95
N GLY A 337 24.41 12.50 -21.20
CA GLY A 337 23.92 11.28 -21.80
C GLY A 337 24.43 10.01 -21.10
N SER A 338 25.65 10.05 -20.55
CA SER A 338 26.21 8.94 -19.76
C SER A 338 25.40 8.67 -18.47
N PHE A 339 24.91 9.71 -17.81
CA PHE A 339 24.04 9.57 -16.64
C PHE A 339 22.66 9.05 -17.01
N ARG A 340 22.09 9.47 -18.16
CA ARG A 340 20.80 8.97 -18.66
C ARG A 340 20.81 7.48 -19.00
N LEU A 341 21.97 6.94 -19.37
CA LEU A 341 22.17 5.49 -19.54
C LEU A 341 22.09 4.71 -18.23
N LEU A 342 22.46 5.31 -17.09
CA LEU A 342 22.41 4.65 -15.78
C LEU A 342 20.98 4.37 -15.31
N VAL A 343 20.03 5.24 -15.68
CA VAL A 343 18.62 5.11 -15.29
C VAL A 343 17.78 4.32 -16.31
N LEU A 344 18.30 4.09 -17.52
CA LEU A 344 17.60 3.38 -18.60
C LEU A 344 17.14 1.95 -18.24
N PRO A 345 17.93 1.11 -17.54
CA PRO A 345 17.44 -0.21 -17.12
C PRO A 345 16.24 -0.11 -16.18
N ALA A 346 16.25 0.86 -15.25
CA ALA A 346 15.16 1.08 -14.31
C ALA A 346 13.89 1.54 -15.03
N VAL A 347 14.02 2.50 -15.97
CA VAL A 347 12.92 2.94 -16.83
C VAL A 347 12.30 1.76 -17.58
N HIS A 348 13.11 0.95 -18.27
CA HIS A 348 12.62 -0.23 -18.98
C HIS A 348 11.96 -1.25 -18.06
N SER A 349 12.53 -1.52 -16.88
CA SER A 349 11.95 -2.44 -15.90
C SER A 349 10.58 -1.97 -15.41
N ASP A 350 10.44 -0.68 -15.10
CA ASP A 350 9.18 -0.09 -14.65
C ASP A 350 8.13 -0.11 -15.79
N THR A 351 8.54 0.16 -17.03
CA THR A 351 7.68 0.07 -18.22
C THR A 351 7.21 -1.37 -18.49
N LEU A 352 8.09 -2.36 -18.39
CA LEU A 352 7.75 -3.77 -18.58
C LEU A 352 6.78 -4.26 -17.48
N THR A 353 6.97 -3.79 -16.25
CA THR A 353 6.06 -4.07 -15.14
C THR A 353 4.66 -3.52 -15.42
N LEU A 354 4.56 -2.31 -15.98
CA LEU A 354 3.30 -1.73 -16.44
C LEU A 354 2.69 -2.53 -17.60
N LEU A 355 3.49 -2.96 -18.58
CA LEU A 355 3.02 -3.81 -19.68
C LEU A 355 2.45 -5.14 -19.18
N GLY A 356 3.12 -5.79 -18.22
CA GLY A 356 2.62 -7.01 -17.59
C GLY A 356 1.27 -6.82 -16.91
N ALA A 357 1.08 -5.69 -16.21
CA ALA A 357 -0.22 -5.34 -15.61
C ALA A 357 -1.30 -5.12 -16.69
N LEU A 358 -0.98 -4.41 -17.77
CA LEU A 358 -1.90 -4.18 -18.89
C LEU A 358 -2.35 -5.50 -19.52
N ILE A 359 -1.41 -6.42 -19.78
CA ILE A 359 -1.72 -7.74 -20.35
C ILE A 359 -2.64 -8.53 -19.41
N THR A 360 -2.36 -8.49 -18.11
CA THR A 360 -3.15 -9.21 -17.09
C THR A 360 -4.59 -8.71 -16.99
N VAL A 361 -4.79 -7.40 -17.17
CA VAL A 361 -6.11 -6.75 -17.07
C VAL A 361 -6.91 -6.89 -18.37
N VAL A 362 -6.30 -6.64 -19.52
CA VAL A 362 -6.99 -6.65 -20.83
C VAL A 362 -7.15 -8.06 -21.41
N ARG A 363 -6.27 -9.00 -21.03
CA ARG A 363 -6.32 -10.43 -21.40
C ARG A 363 -6.49 -10.64 -22.91
N GLY A 364 -7.55 -11.33 -23.33
CA GLY A 364 -7.82 -11.64 -24.74
C GLY A 364 -7.92 -10.41 -25.64
N GLY A 365 -8.26 -9.23 -25.10
CA GLY A 365 -8.27 -7.97 -25.85
C GLY A 365 -6.87 -7.52 -26.33
N MET A 366 -5.80 -8.11 -25.79
CA MET A 366 -4.43 -7.83 -26.21
C MET A 366 -4.03 -8.55 -27.51
N VAL A 367 -4.78 -9.57 -27.94
CA VAL A 367 -4.42 -10.39 -29.11
C VAL A 367 -4.28 -9.56 -30.37
N GLN A 368 -5.14 -8.55 -30.56
CA GLN A 368 -5.07 -7.61 -31.69
C GLN A 368 -3.76 -6.78 -31.72
N TYR A 369 -3.05 -6.70 -30.60
CA TYR A 369 -1.76 -6.01 -30.49
C TYR A 369 -0.56 -6.97 -30.50
N GLY A 370 -0.77 -8.25 -30.82
CA GLY A 370 0.28 -9.28 -30.76
C GLY A 370 1.54 -8.94 -31.55
N ALA A 371 1.40 -8.36 -32.75
CA ALA A 371 2.55 -7.94 -33.57
C ALA A 371 3.36 -6.80 -32.90
N VAL A 372 2.68 -5.86 -32.22
CA VAL A 372 3.33 -4.78 -31.46
C VAL A 372 4.09 -5.38 -30.29
N LEU A 373 3.47 -6.30 -29.54
CA LEU A 373 4.12 -6.97 -28.40
C LEU A 373 5.37 -7.74 -28.84
N GLN A 374 5.27 -8.53 -29.93
CA GLN A 374 6.41 -9.27 -30.47
C GLN A 374 7.58 -8.35 -30.83
N LYS A 375 7.29 -7.22 -31.50
CA LYS A 375 8.29 -6.23 -31.87
C LYS A 375 8.93 -5.61 -30.63
N VAL A 376 8.12 -5.20 -29.65
CA VAL A 376 8.59 -4.62 -28.40
C VAL A 376 9.52 -5.59 -27.66
N PHE A 377 9.14 -6.85 -27.47
CA PHE A 377 10.01 -7.84 -26.81
C PHE A 377 11.32 -8.06 -27.56
N SER A 378 11.27 -8.20 -28.89
CA SER A 378 12.46 -8.36 -29.71
C SER A 378 13.40 -7.15 -29.62
N GLN A 379 12.84 -5.93 -29.63
CA GLN A 379 13.58 -4.68 -29.48
C GLN A 379 14.23 -4.58 -28.11
N THR A 380 13.50 -4.86 -27.03
CA THR A 380 14.03 -4.81 -25.68
C THR A 380 15.16 -5.81 -25.50
N ILE A 381 15.00 -7.07 -25.93
CA ILE A 381 16.08 -8.06 -25.87
C ILE A 381 17.30 -7.56 -26.66
N SER A 382 17.11 -7.14 -27.92
CA SER A 382 18.20 -6.67 -28.78
C SER A 382 18.93 -5.44 -28.24
N ALA A 383 18.23 -4.56 -27.51
CA ALA A 383 18.82 -3.37 -26.91
C ALA A 383 19.81 -3.69 -25.77
N TRP A 384 19.60 -4.81 -25.08
CA TRP A 384 20.40 -5.23 -23.92
C TRP A 384 21.27 -6.45 -24.16
N THR A 385 21.10 -7.15 -25.29
CA THR A 385 22.03 -8.20 -25.71
C THR A 385 23.43 -7.59 -25.87
N PRO A 386 24.41 -8.01 -25.05
CA PRO A 386 25.77 -7.50 -25.15
C PRO A 386 26.37 -7.88 -26.51
N ALA A 387 27.21 -7.01 -27.09
CA ALA A 387 28.07 -7.44 -28.19
C ALA A 387 29.09 -8.45 -27.67
N ALA A 388 29.53 -9.38 -28.53
CA ALA A 388 30.38 -10.53 -28.17
C ALA A 388 31.65 -10.15 -27.37
N ASP A 389 32.16 -8.93 -27.54
CA ASP A 389 33.41 -8.44 -26.94
C ASP A 389 33.21 -7.45 -25.77
N THR A 390 32.02 -7.39 -25.17
CA THR A 390 31.73 -6.43 -24.08
C THR A 390 32.27 -6.89 -22.72
N SER A 391 32.78 -5.94 -21.94
CA SER A 391 33.28 -6.18 -20.58
C SER A 391 32.20 -6.71 -19.64
N VAL A 392 32.59 -7.51 -18.64
CA VAL A 392 31.67 -8.13 -17.65
C VAL A 392 30.79 -7.10 -16.91
N GLY A 393 31.25 -5.84 -16.79
CA GLY A 393 30.47 -4.74 -16.20
C GLY A 393 29.29 -4.29 -17.07
N GLN A 394 29.43 -4.33 -18.39
CA GLN A 394 28.40 -3.94 -19.36
C GLN A 394 27.37 -5.06 -19.60
N GLN A 395 27.69 -6.30 -19.23
CA GLN A 395 26.80 -7.47 -19.35
C GLN A 395 25.79 -7.60 -18.18
N LYS A 396 25.86 -6.75 -17.14
CA LYS A 396 25.11 -6.90 -15.86
C LYS A 396 23.90 -5.99 -15.70
N ALA A 397 23.42 -5.30 -16.74
CA ALA A 397 22.37 -4.29 -16.65
C ALA A 397 21.04 -4.77 -16.01
N PHE A 398 20.75 -6.08 -16.07
CA PHE A 398 19.51 -6.68 -15.56
C PHE A 398 19.66 -7.65 -14.38
N ARG A 399 20.82 -7.75 -13.71
CA ARG A 399 20.98 -8.74 -12.61
C ARG A 399 20.04 -8.54 -11.40
N TYR A 400 19.30 -7.43 -11.34
CA TYR A 400 18.27 -7.19 -10.31
C TYR A 400 16.83 -7.50 -10.77
N THR A 401 16.57 -7.83 -12.04
CA THR A 401 15.23 -8.21 -12.54
C THR A 401 15.01 -9.72 -12.69
N GLU A 402 16.05 -10.55 -12.57
CA GLU A 402 15.93 -12.02 -12.65
C GLU A 402 15.17 -12.64 -11.46
N SER A 403 14.93 -11.91 -10.37
CA SER A 403 14.10 -12.38 -9.25
C SER A 403 12.59 -12.33 -9.51
N LEU A 404 12.13 -11.79 -10.65
CA LEU A 404 10.70 -11.70 -11.00
C LEU A 404 10.21 -12.80 -11.95
N VAL A 405 11.08 -13.73 -12.38
CA VAL A 405 10.70 -14.88 -13.24
C VAL A 405 10.81 -16.22 -12.48
N THR A 406 11.18 -16.20 -11.21
CA THR A 406 11.23 -17.38 -10.34
C THR A 406 10.45 -17.17 -9.04
N THR A 407 9.13 -17.00 -9.16
CA THR A 407 8.13 -17.40 -8.15
C THR A 407 6.81 -17.71 -8.84
#